data_AF-A0A817U9E6-F1
#
_entry.id   AF-A0A817U9E6-F1
#
_cell.length_a   1.000
_cell.length_b   1.000
_cell.length_c   1.000
_cell.angle_alpha   90.00
_cell.angle_beta   90.00
_cell.angle_gamma   90.00
#
_symmetry.space_group_name_H-M   'P 1'
#
loop_
_entity.id
_entity.type
_entity.pdbx_description
1 polymer ?
#
loop_
_entity_poly.entity_id
_entity_poly.type
_entity_poly.pdbx_seq_one_letter_code
_entity_poly.pdbx_strand_id
1 'polypeptide(L)'
;MAFSAPESPEELLLASSQVRRQSLQRMRHSDSDSHPPPRPSPTPTVTTTTNATIAERSPINTQTIVLQNWNPKTPYMDKIKASTNIQTAYQIYLNKCQSYAKSPSFYFDVASYFFSQACSPFSKTSAIDTFNQHHSMSIFSTQTVSNETSSSNFDSNQYVYFGLRILTNVLELELESPQLLRTVAYKLVELGLFNLAENFFRHIVILRSDESQSFRDLAVLLQESNIQYNHITEISDLFKKVILGEWNNRFAEIEVTALHELNWFLFKFHQQQQMSASLDNRLIRHLPVDLRIVLVWDTDDTDVDLHVIESTGEEYYYSHKNTAIGGMISRDFTRGYGPEEYLIRKAIKGTYTVRAKYFANHQQSLTGATTIMVHIYKYYGQ
;
A
#
# COMPACT_ATOMS: atom_id res chain seq x y z
N MET A 1 -10.02 -29.89 8.00
CA MET A 1 -11.38 -29.64 7.48
C MET A 1 -11.24 -29.09 6.07
N ALA A 2 -11.90 -29.71 5.08
CA ALA A 2 -11.83 -29.27 3.70
C ALA A 2 -12.50 -27.88 3.57
N PHE A 3 -11.78 -26.95 2.95
CA PHE A 3 -12.21 -25.57 2.77
C PHE A 3 -13.27 -25.50 1.67
N SER A 4 -14.53 -25.26 2.04
CA SER A 4 -15.52 -24.80 1.07
C SER A 4 -15.31 -23.30 0.87
N ALA A 5 -15.04 -22.87 -0.36
CA ALA A 5 -14.98 -21.47 -0.71
C ALA A 5 -16.35 -20.82 -0.40
N PRO A 6 -16.42 -19.69 0.31
CA PRO A 6 -17.69 -19.06 0.66
C PRO A 6 -18.41 -18.50 -0.57
N GLU A 7 -19.73 -18.59 -0.66
CA GLU A 7 -20.49 -18.43 -1.93
C GLU A 7 -20.97 -17.01 -2.29
N SER A 8 -20.75 -15.95 -1.51
CA SER A 8 -21.26 -14.63 -1.93
C SER A 8 -20.49 -13.39 -1.41
N PRO A 9 -20.65 -12.23 -2.09
CA PRO A 9 -20.23 -10.90 -1.63
C PRO A 9 -20.76 -10.47 -0.25
N GLU A 10 -21.90 -11.03 0.17
CA GLU A 10 -22.57 -10.65 1.42
C GLU A 10 -21.75 -11.04 2.67
N GLU A 11 -20.84 -12.00 2.56
CA GLU A 11 -19.99 -12.40 3.68
C GLU A 11 -18.95 -11.35 4.07
N LEU A 12 -18.45 -10.53 3.13
CA LEU A 12 -17.54 -9.41 3.45
C LEU A 12 -18.28 -8.31 4.21
N LEU A 13 -19.51 -8.00 3.78
CA LEU A 13 -20.38 -7.05 4.47
C LEU A 13 -20.82 -7.58 5.86
N LEU A 14 -21.09 -8.89 5.94
CA LEU A 14 -21.37 -9.57 7.21
C LEU A 14 -20.16 -9.53 8.13
N ALA A 15 -18.96 -9.80 7.62
CA ALA A 15 -17.70 -9.71 8.36
C ALA A 15 -17.46 -8.28 8.85
N SER A 16 -17.65 -7.25 8.02
CA SER A 16 -17.63 -5.84 8.43
C SER A 16 -18.60 -5.56 9.59
N SER A 17 -19.85 -6.00 9.47
CA SER A 17 -20.85 -5.83 10.54
C SER A 17 -20.49 -6.58 11.83
N GLN A 18 -19.75 -7.69 11.74
CA GLN A 18 -19.33 -8.51 12.87
C GLN A 18 -18.09 -7.93 13.54
N VAL A 19 -17.10 -7.48 12.75
CA VAL A 19 -15.93 -6.74 13.24
C VAL A 19 -16.38 -5.51 14.01
N ARG A 20 -17.25 -4.69 13.42
CA ARG A 20 -17.80 -3.50 14.07
C ARG A 20 -18.53 -3.83 15.37
N ARG A 21 -19.31 -4.91 15.39
CA ARG A 21 -19.97 -5.40 16.61
C ARG A 21 -18.97 -5.85 17.67
N GLN A 22 -17.89 -6.54 17.27
CA GLN A 22 -16.86 -7.02 18.19
C GLN A 22 -16.07 -5.85 18.81
N SER A 23 -15.72 -4.84 18.01
CA SER A 23 -15.08 -3.61 18.48
C SER A 23 -16.01 -2.85 19.44
N LEU A 24 -17.30 -2.69 19.09
CA LEU A 24 -18.32 -2.04 19.94
C LEU A 24 -18.66 -2.81 21.23
N GLN A 25 -18.65 -4.14 21.19
CA GLN A 25 -18.91 -4.96 22.39
C GLN A 25 -17.82 -4.79 23.44
N ARG A 26 -16.55 -4.60 23.05
CA ARG A 26 -15.46 -4.36 23.99
C ARG A 26 -15.46 -2.94 24.57
N MET A 27 -15.85 -1.93 23.80
CA MET A 27 -16.12 -0.56 24.31
C MET A 27 -17.16 -0.53 25.44
N ARG A 28 -18.13 -1.45 25.42
CA ARG A 28 -19.13 -1.57 26.49
C ARG A 28 -18.63 -2.31 27.74
N HIS A 29 -17.51 -3.05 27.64
CA HIS A 29 -16.92 -3.74 28.79
C HIS A 29 -15.93 -2.87 29.57
N SER A 30 -15.62 -1.65 29.11
CA SER A 30 -14.90 -0.62 29.88
C SER A 30 -15.81 0.30 30.70
N ASP A 31 -17.12 0.31 30.40
CA ASP A 31 -18.13 1.10 31.13
C ASP A 31 -19.27 0.20 31.64
N SER A 32 -19.05 -0.39 32.81
CA SER A 32 -20.04 -0.96 33.76
C SER A 32 -21.05 -2.03 33.31
N ASP A 33 -21.28 -2.97 34.23
CA ASP A 33 -22.35 -3.97 34.28
C ASP A 33 -23.71 -3.51 33.71
N SER A 34 -24.27 -4.30 32.78
CA SER A 34 -25.67 -4.78 32.84
C SER A 34 -26.12 -5.61 31.61
N HIS A 35 -26.62 -6.81 31.92
CA HIS A 35 -27.60 -7.68 31.24
C HIS A 35 -27.54 -7.96 29.71
N PRO A 36 -27.63 -9.24 29.28
CA PRO A 36 -27.64 -9.61 27.88
C PRO A 36 -29.03 -9.42 27.23
N PRO A 37 -29.11 -8.99 25.95
CA PRO A 37 -30.36 -8.99 25.20
C PRO A 37 -30.69 -10.40 24.64
N PRO A 38 -31.97 -10.67 24.31
CA PRO A 38 -32.46 -12.02 24.03
C PRO A 38 -32.04 -12.53 22.64
N ARG A 39 -31.88 -13.86 22.58
CA ARG A 39 -31.49 -14.67 21.42
C ARG A 39 -32.64 -14.78 20.40
N PRO A 40 -32.41 -14.66 19.07
CA PRO A 40 -33.41 -15.00 18.07
C PRO A 40 -33.43 -16.51 17.76
N SER A 41 -34.64 -17.02 17.53
CA SER A 41 -34.99 -18.42 17.20
C SER A 41 -34.62 -18.81 15.76
N PRO A 42 -34.52 -20.12 15.43
CA PRO A 42 -34.03 -20.60 14.13
C PRO A 42 -35.17 -20.84 13.12
N THR A 43 -34.90 -20.69 11.83
CA THR A 43 -35.72 -21.27 10.73
C THR A 43 -34.87 -21.36 9.44
N PRO A 44 -35.26 -22.16 8.43
CA PRO A 44 -34.75 -23.51 8.25
C PRO A 44 -33.86 -23.67 7.00
N THR A 45 -33.09 -24.75 7.03
CA THR A 45 -32.24 -25.30 5.97
C THR A 45 -33.03 -25.61 4.69
N VAL A 46 -32.51 -25.18 3.54
CA VAL A 46 -32.83 -25.74 2.22
C VAL A 46 -31.57 -26.41 1.66
N THR A 47 -31.69 -27.69 1.36
CA THR A 47 -30.64 -28.52 0.76
C THR A 47 -30.85 -28.59 -0.75
N THR A 48 -29.82 -28.30 -1.54
CA THR A 48 -29.76 -28.77 -2.92
C THR A 48 -28.32 -29.14 -3.29
N THR A 49 -28.16 -30.41 -3.63
CA THR A 49 -26.95 -31.06 -4.12
C THR A 49 -26.81 -30.83 -5.62
N THR A 50 -25.62 -30.44 -6.10
CA THR A 50 -25.16 -30.89 -7.43
C THR A 50 -23.64 -30.81 -7.57
N ASN A 51 -23.06 -31.93 -7.99
CA ASN A 51 -21.65 -32.12 -8.34
C ASN A 51 -21.33 -31.45 -9.69
N ALA A 52 -20.15 -30.86 -9.83
CA ALA A 52 -19.53 -30.65 -11.15
C ALA A 52 -18.00 -30.65 -11.07
N THR A 53 -17.43 -31.40 -12.02
CA THR A 53 -16.06 -31.89 -12.14
C THR A 53 -15.07 -30.81 -12.59
N ILE A 54 -13.82 -30.94 -12.15
CA ILE A 54 -12.67 -30.06 -12.42
C ILE A 54 -12.23 -30.20 -13.90
N ALA A 55 -12.10 -29.08 -14.61
CA ALA A 55 -11.39 -29.01 -15.89
C ALA A 55 -10.18 -28.05 -15.75
N GLU A 56 -9.03 -28.53 -16.23
CA GLU A 56 -7.69 -27.94 -16.07
C GLU A 56 -7.51 -26.56 -16.74
N ARG A 57 -6.74 -25.67 -16.09
CA ARG A 57 -6.37 -24.33 -16.58
C ARG A 57 -5.27 -24.41 -17.66
N SER A 58 -5.51 -23.79 -18.83
CA SER A 58 -4.52 -23.53 -19.88
C SER A 58 -3.63 -22.29 -19.58
N PRO A 59 -2.47 -22.11 -20.25
CA PRO A 59 -1.36 -21.28 -19.75
C PRO A 59 -1.51 -19.77 -19.94
N ILE A 60 -0.68 -19.04 -19.20
CA ILE A 60 -0.70 -17.60 -18.87
C ILE A 60 -0.49 -16.71 -20.12
N ASN A 61 -1.46 -15.84 -20.38
CA ASN A 61 -1.33 -14.73 -21.33
C ASN A 61 -0.65 -13.53 -20.62
N THR A 62 0.35 -12.91 -21.24
CA THR A 62 1.10 -11.77 -20.67
C THR A 62 0.18 -10.56 -20.48
N GLN A 63 0.01 -10.14 -19.23
CA GLN A 63 -0.81 -8.98 -18.86
C GLN A 63 0.13 -7.81 -18.56
N THR A 64 -0.16 -6.62 -19.10
CA THR A 64 0.68 -5.43 -18.98
C THR A 64 -0.04 -4.35 -18.17
N ILE A 65 0.57 -3.87 -17.09
CA ILE A 65 0.12 -2.66 -16.37
C ILE A 65 0.85 -1.48 -17.01
N VAL A 66 0.08 -0.51 -17.54
CA VAL A 66 0.63 0.72 -18.11
C VAL A 66 0.33 1.88 -17.15
N LEU A 67 1.38 2.41 -16.51
CA LEU A 67 1.27 3.57 -15.62
C LEU A 67 1.62 4.85 -16.41
N GLN A 68 0.86 5.91 -16.20
CA GLN A 68 1.22 7.24 -16.68
C GLN A 68 2.26 7.84 -15.74
N ASN A 69 3.44 8.22 -16.26
CA ASN A 69 4.51 8.78 -15.42
C ASN A 69 4.16 10.21 -14.97
N TRP A 70 4.41 10.49 -13.68
CA TRP A 70 4.37 11.84 -13.12
C TRP A 70 5.32 12.78 -13.87
N ASN A 71 4.84 13.97 -14.24
CA ASN A 71 5.65 14.99 -14.89
C ASN A 71 5.38 16.38 -14.29
N PRO A 72 6.21 16.83 -13.33
CA PRO A 72 6.07 18.15 -12.72
C PRO A 72 6.49 19.22 -13.74
N LYS A 73 5.64 20.23 -13.96
CA LYS A 73 5.94 21.40 -14.79
C LYS A 73 6.65 22.47 -13.96
N THR A 74 7.81 22.14 -13.40
CA THR A 74 8.56 22.99 -12.47
C THR A 74 9.85 23.53 -13.11
N PRO A 75 10.14 24.85 -13.02
CA PRO A 75 11.31 25.46 -13.70
C PRO A 75 12.67 24.90 -13.28
N TYR A 76 12.77 24.29 -12.10
CA TYR A 76 14.02 23.69 -11.62
C TYR A 76 14.33 22.34 -12.31
N MET A 77 13.34 21.67 -12.90
CA MET A 77 13.53 20.38 -13.57
C MET A 77 14.02 20.51 -15.02
N ASP A 78 13.78 21.62 -15.69
CA ASP A 78 14.07 21.77 -17.12
C ASP A 78 15.55 21.51 -17.45
N LYS A 79 16.46 22.07 -16.64
CA LYS A 79 17.91 21.88 -16.82
C LYS A 79 18.38 20.47 -16.45
N ILE A 80 17.73 19.84 -15.48
CA ILE A 80 18.05 18.47 -15.06
C ILE A 80 17.63 17.49 -16.17
N LYS A 81 16.41 17.64 -16.70
CA LYS A 81 15.87 16.83 -17.80
C LYS A 81 16.63 17.01 -19.12
N ALA A 82 17.25 18.19 -19.33
CA ALA A 82 18.07 18.47 -20.51
C ALA A 82 19.53 17.98 -20.39
N SER A 83 19.94 17.43 -19.24
CA SER A 83 21.31 16.96 -19.04
C SER A 83 21.63 15.73 -19.88
N THR A 84 22.88 15.60 -20.34
CA THR A 84 23.31 14.52 -21.25
C THR A 84 23.96 13.34 -20.53
N ASN A 85 24.31 13.48 -19.25
CA ASN A 85 24.86 12.41 -18.42
C ASN A 85 24.51 12.61 -16.94
N ILE A 86 24.64 11.52 -16.18
CA ILE A 86 24.25 11.44 -14.77
C ILE A 86 25.02 12.40 -13.87
N GLN A 87 26.32 12.57 -14.07
CA GLN A 87 27.14 13.49 -13.26
C GLN A 87 26.69 14.93 -13.46
N THR A 88 26.41 15.33 -14.71
CA THR A 88 25.90 16.67 -15.02
C THR A 88 24.54 16.90 -14.39
N ALA A 89 23.62 15.92 -14.48
CA ALA A 89 22.33 15.97 -13.81
C ALA A 89 22.48 16.20 -12.30
N TYR A 90 23.39 15.45 -11.66
CA TYR A 90 23.62 15.50 -10.23
C TYR A 90 24.28 16.82 -9.79
N GLN A 91 25.21 17.37 -10.57
CA GLN A 91 25.79 18.68 -10.31
C GLN A 91 24.76 19.81 -10.44
N ILE A 92 23.83 19.71 -11.40
CA ILE A 92 22.73 20.67 -11.52
C ILE A 92 21.83 20.58 -10.27
N TYR A 93 21.52 19.37 -9.79
CA TYR A 93 20.81 19.17 -8.52
C TYR A 93 21.51 19.87 -7.35
N LEU A 94 22.81 19.62 -7.14
CA LEU A 94 23.57 20.22 -6.04
C LEU A 94 23.54 21.76 -6.08
N ASN A 95 23.68 22.36 -7.27
CA ASN A 95 23.59 23.80 -7.44
C ASN A 95 22.19 24.34 -7.11
N LYS A 96 21.14 23.56 -7.41
CA LYS A 96 19.74 23.93 -7.14
C LYS A 96 19.37 23.77 -5.66
N CYS A 97 20.03 22.90 -4.91
CA CYS A 97 19.81 22.76 -3.46
C CYS A 97 19.93 24.11 -2.73
N GLN A 98 20.82 25.00 -3.15
CA GLN A 98 20.96 26.34 -2.53
C GLN A 98 19.66 27.16 -2.55
N SER A 99 18.84 26.99 -3.59
CA SER A 99 17.60 27.75 -3.77
C SER A 99 16.35 26.99 -3.31
N TYR A 100 16.41 25.66 -3.28
CA TYR A 100 15.25 24.78 -3.03
C TYR A 100 15.42 23.87 -1.81
N ALA A 101 16.43 24.11 -0.97
CA ALA A 101 16.75 23.27 0.19
C ALA A 101 15.54 23.00 1.09
N LYS A 102 14.60 23.94 1.25
CA LYS A 102 13.45 23.78 2.14
C LYS A 102 12.19 23.22 1.46
N SER A 103 12.31 22.73 0.21
CA SER A 103 11.18 22.24 -0.56
C SER A 103 11.25 20.71 -0.71
N PRO A 104 10.44 19.94 0.03
CA PRO A 104 10.37 18.50 -0.14
C PRO A 104 10.09 18.06 -1.58
N SER A 105 9.18 18.75 -2.27
CA SER A 105 8.78 18.44 -3.66
C SER A 105 9.97 18.48 -4.62
N PHE A 106 10.92 19.40 -4.40
CA PHE A 106 12.13 19.49 -5.21
C PHE A 106 12.94 18.18 -5.14
N TYR A 107 13.14 17.62 -3.95
CA TYR A 107 13.87 16.36 -3.81
C TYR A 107 13.10 15.18 -4.41
N PHE A 108 11.79 15.08 -4.21
CA PHE A 108 10.98 14.01 -4.79
C PHE A 108 10.98 14.04 -6.33
N ASP A 109 10.82 15.22 -6.93
CA ASP A 109 10.81 15.39 -8.38
C ASP A 109 12.17 15.01 -8.98
N VAL A 110 13.27 15.46 -8.37
CA VAL A 110 14.62 15.13 -8.83
C VAL A 110 14.91 13.66 -8.61
N ALA A 111 14.65 13.08 -7.43
CA ALA A 111 14.85 11.65 -7.18
C ALA A 111 14.06 10.79 -8.16
N SER A 112 12.79 11.15 -8.43
CA SER A 112 11.95 10.46 -9.41
C SER A 112 12.52 10.53 -10.83
N TYR A 113 13.14 11.65 -11.22
CA TYR A 113 13.88 11.71 -12.48
C TYR A 113 15.02 10.70 -12.50
N PHE A 114 15.88 10.66 -11.46
CA PHE A 114 16.99 9.70 -11.41
C PHE A 114 16.49 8.25 -11.47
N PHE A 115 15.45 7.89 -10.72
CA PHE A 115 14.85 6.55 -10.78
C PHE A 115 14.27 6.24 -12.17
N SER A 116 13.65 7.21 -12.85
CA SER A 116 13.08 7.00 -14.19
C SER A 116 14.12 6.74 -15.27
N GLN A 117 15.36 7.20 -15.06
CA GLN A 117 16.48 6.97 -15.99
C GLN A 117 17.16 5.61 -15.76
N ALA A 118 16.92 4.97 -14.60
CA ALA A 118 17.43 3.63 -14.36
C ALA A 118 16.68 2.62 -15.25
N CYS A 119 17.37 2.06 -16.25
CA CYS A 119 16.81 1.00 -17.08
C CYS A 119 16.84 -0.33 -16.33
N SER A 120 15.88 -1.22 -16.61
CA SER A 120 16.02 -2.65 -16.28
C SER A 120 17.04 -3.27 -17.26
N PRO A 121 17.99 -4.14 -16.82
CA PRO A 121 18.11 -4.74 -15.49
C PRO A 121 19.15 -4.04 -14.60
N PHE A 122 18.71 -3.41 -13.49
CA PHE A 122 19.61 -2.95 -12.44
C PHE A 122 19.53 -3.85 -11.20
N SER A 123 20.64 -3.99 -10.48
CA SER A 123 20.70 -4.80 -9.26
C SER A 123 20.34 -3.94 -8.05
N LYS A 124 19.12 -4.13 -7.54
CA LYS A 124 18.65 -3.44 -6.31
C LYS A 124 19.64 -3.61 -5.17
N THR A 125 20.13 -4.84 -4.97
CA THR A 125 21.12 -5.17 -3.94
C THR A 125 22.41 -4.38 -4.10
N SER A 126 22.99 -4.32 -5.31
CA SER A 126 24.23 -3.58 -5.54
C SER A 126 24.06 -2.08 -5.30
N ALA A 127 22.95 -1.48 -5.74
CA ALA A 127 22.70 -0.05 -5.53
C ALA A 127 22.49 0.28 -4.04
N ILE A 128 21.80 -0.60 -3.30
CA ILE A 128 21.62 -0.50 -1.84
C ILE A 128 22.95 -0.68 -1.11
N ASP A 129 23.77 -1.65 -1.49
CA ASP A 129 25.05 -1.92 -0.83
C ASP A 129 25.98 -0.71 -0.97
N THR A 130 26.05 -0.12 -2.18
CA THR A 130 26.77 1.13 -2.40
C THR A 130 26.17 2.26 -1.55
N PHE A 131 24.85 2.42 -1.53
CA PHE A 131 24.18 3.43 -0.71
C PHE A 131 24.52 3.28 0.79
N ASN A 132 24.43 2.06 1.32
CA ASN A 132 24.70 1.74 2.72
C ASN A 132 26.18 1.89 3.09
N GLN A 133 27.11 1.47 2.22
CA GLN A 133 28.56 1.65 2.43
C GLN A 133 28.91 3.15 2.53
N HIS A 134 28.34 3.98 1.65
CA HIS A 134 28.57 5.41 1.67
C HIS A 134 27.87 6.13 2.83
N HIS A 135 26.74 5.63 3.35
CA HIS A 135 26.08 6.19 4.55
C HIS A 135 26.75 5.75 5.86
N SER A 136 27.43 4.60 5.87
CA SER A 136 28.20 4.12 7.04
C SER A 136 29.52 4.89 7.24
N MET A 137 29.99 5.61 6.20
CA MET A 137 31.10 6.55 6.29
C MET A 137 30.56 7.97 6.31
N SER A 138 30.39 8.56 7.49
CA SER A 138 30.20 9.99 7.81
C SER A 138 29.67 10.90 6.68
N ILE A 139 28.54 11.56 6.98
CA ILE A 139 27.70 12.50 6.22
C ILE A 139 28.45 13.66 5.48
N PHE A 140 29.79 13.69 5.46
CA PHE A 140 30.62 14.73 4.85
C PHE A 140 31.77 14.24 3.94
N SER A 141 31.76 13.01 3.44
CA SER A 141 32.83 12.51 2.57
C SER A 141 32.44 12.58 1.07
N THR A 142 32.70 13.70 0.40
CA THR A 142 32.77 13.75 -1.06
C THR A 142 34.00 13.00 -1.55
N GLN A 143 33.85 11.72 -1.91
CA GLN A 143 34.83 11.05 -2.77
C GLN A 143 34.27 10.94 -4.19
N THR A 144 35.04 11.51 -5.11
CA THR A 144 34.95 11.36 -6.56
C THR A 144 35.11 9.88 -6.93
N VAL A 145 34.04 9.29 -7.47
CA VAL A 145 34.09 7.96 -8.10
C VAL A 145 34.83 8.10 -9.43
N SER A 146 35.98 7.46 -9.53
CA SER A 146 36.81 7.39 -10.74
C SER A 146 36.13 6.58 -11.83
N ASN A 147 36.21 7.09 -13.06
CA ASN A 147 35.70 6.48 -14.28
C ASN A 147 36.44 5.17 -14.61
N GLU A 148 35.74 4.03 -14.59
CA GLU A 148 36.11 2.86 -15.39
C GLU A 148 34.88 2.10 -15.92
N THR A 149 34.85 1.96 -17.26
CA THR A 149 34.03 1.05 -18.09
C THR A 149 32.50 1.05 -17.91
N SER A 150 31.85 1.71 -18.87
CA SER A 150 30.42 1.71 -19.16
C SER A 150 29.88 0.32 -19.50
N SER A 151 29.36 -0.37 -18.47
CA SER A 151 28.31 -1.38 -18.66
C SER A 151 26.96 -0.74 -18.32
N SER A 152 25.92 -1.01 -19.10
CA SER A 152 24.56 -0.45 -18.89
C SER A 152 24.02 -0.70 -17.47
N ASN A 153 24.48 -1.76 -16.81
CA ASN A 153 24.10 -2.11 -15.44
C ASN A 153 24.78 -1.20 -14.41
N PHE A 154 26.02 -0.75 -14.68
CA PHE A 154 26.75 0.17 -13.81
C PHE A 154 26.09 1.55 -13.81
N ASP A 155 25.72 2.06 -14.98
CA ASP A 155 25.04 3.36 -15.10
C ASP A 155 23.66 3.33 -14.41
N SER A 156 22.89 2.25 -14.58
CA SER A 156 21.58 2.11 -13.94
C SER A 156 21.67 2.03 -12.41
N ASN A 157 22.69 1.37 -11.85
CA ASN A 157 22.93 1.36 -10.41
C ASN A 157 23.32 2.76 -9.87
N GLN A 158 24.05 3.57 -10.64
CA GLN A 158 24.39 4.94 -10.25
C GLN A 158 23.15 5.85 -10.20
N TYR A 159 22.22 5.70 -11.16
CA TYR A 159 20.94 6.41 -11.14
C TYR A 159 20.14 6.11 -9.89
N VAL A 160 20.07 4.84 -9.48
CA VAL A 160 19.42 4.43 -8.23
C VAL A 160 20.16 4.98 -7.01
N TYR A 161 21.49 4.90 -6.98
CA TYR A 161 22.29 5.43 -5.88
C TYR A 161 22.06 6.94 -5.67
N PHE A 162 22.15 7.75 -6.73
CA PHE A 162 21.91 9.19 -6.62
C PHE A 162 20.45 9.49 -6.30
N GLY A 163 19.50 8.76 -6.91
CA GLY A 163 18.08 8.86 -6.58
C GLY A 163 17.81 8.62 -5.10
N LEU A 164 18.44 7.60 -4.50
CA LEU A 164 18.32 7.31 -3.07
C LEU A 164 18.92 8.42 -2.22
N ARG A 165 20.11 8.91 -2.55
CA ARG A 165 20.73 10.04 -1.83
C ARG A 165 19.84 11.28 -1.85
N ILE A 166 19.32 11.63 -3.02
CA ILE A 166 18.43 12.79 -3.17
C ILE A 166 17.14 12.57 -2.36
N LEU A 167 16.56 11.37 -2.42
CA LEU A 167 15.35 11.02 -1.68
C LEU A 167 15.58 11.11 -0.16
N THR A 168 16.71 10.63 0.36
CA THR A 168 16.98 10.66 1.81
C THR A 168 17.38 12.03 2.32
N ASN A 169 17.87 12.94 1.46
CA ASN A 169 18.10 14.34 1.85
C ASN A 169 16.82 15.05 2.30
N VAL A 170 15.64 14.56 1.87
CA VAL A 170 14.34 15.01 2.39
C VAL A 170 14.26 14.90 3.92
N LEU A 171 14.95 13.93 4.51
CA LEU A 171 14.94 13.64 5.94
C LEU A 171 15.84 14.62 6.71
N GLU A 172 16.82 15.23 6.04
CA GLU A 172 17.68 16.28 6.60
C GLU A 172 16.95 17.60 6.78
N LEU A 173 15.70 17.72 6.29
CA LEU A 173 14.89 18.92 6.44
C LEU A 173 14.40 19.13 7.89
N GLU A 174 14.74 18.21 8.82
CA GLU A 174 14.30 18.20 10.23
C GLU A 174 12.79 18.32 10.39
N LEU A 175 12.05 17.93 9.34
CA LEU A 175 10.60 17.82 9.38
C LEU A 175 10.30 16.41 9.89
N GLU A 176 10.06 16.26 11.19
CA GLU A 176 9.39 15.08 11.76
C GLU A 176 7.92 15.03 11.29
N SER A 177 7.72 15.02 9.98
CA SER A 177 6.44 15.01 9.31
C SER A 177 6.10 13.58 8.91
N PRO A 178 5.08 12.95 9.51
CA PRO A 178 4.66 11.60 9.14
C PRO A 178 4.24 11.49 7.67
N GLN A 179 3.65 12.55 7.12
CA GLN A 179 3.33 12.62 5.69
C GLN A 179 4.58 12.47 4.83
N LEU A 180 5.66 13.18 5.20
CA LEU A 180 6.92 13.17 4.48
C LEU A 180 7.58 11.79 4.53
N LEU A 181 7.63 11.22 5.73
CA LEU A 181 8.15 9.88 5.96
C LEU A 181 7.36 8.83 5.17
N ARG A 182 6.02 8.94 5.13
CA ARG A 182 5.14 8.04 4.39
C ARG A 182 5.39 8.14 2.88
N THR A 183 5.58 9.35 2.35
CA THR A 183 5.94 9.56 0.94
C THR A 183 7.27 8.91 0.58
N VAL A 184 8.30 9.07 1.43
CA VAL A 184 9.60 8.39 1.25
C VAL A 184 9.42 6.87 1.31
N ALA A 185 8.69 6.36 2.30
CA ALA A 185 8.44 4.93 2.47
C ALA A 185 7.71 4.34 1.26
N TYR A 186 6.69 5.04 0.73
CA TYR A 186 5.97 4.66 -0.48
C TYR A 186 6.89 4.56 -1.69
N LYS A 187 7.80 5.54 -1.86
CA LYS A 187 8.78 5.50 -2.95
C LYS A 187 9.74 4.32 -2.82
N LEU A 188 10.17 4.00 -1.60
CA LEU A 188 11.04 2.85 -1.35
C LEU A 188 10.34 1.51 -1.61
N VAL A 189 9.05 1.40 -1.27
CA VAL A 189 8.22 0.23 -1.59
C VAL A 189 8.04 0.06 -3.10
N GLU A 190 7.77 1.13 -3.85
CA GLU A 190 7.70 1.11 -5.31
C GLU A 190 9.00 0.57 -5.94
N LEU A 191 10.14 0.95 -5.36
CA LEU A 191 11.46 0.48 -5.77
C LEU A 191 11.78 -0.94 -5.27
N GLY A 192 10.94 -1.54 -4.42
CA GLY A 192 11.14 -2.85 -3.78
C GLY A 192 12.28 -2.87 -2.76
N LEU A 193 12.57 -1.73 -2.12
CA LEU A 193 13.62 -1.54 -1.12
C LEU A 193 13.05 -1.70 0.30
N PHE A 194 12.46 -2.86 0.56
CA PHE A 194 11.61 -3.08 1.74
C PHE A 194 12.34 -2.86 3.07
N ASN A 195 13.60 -3.29 3.20
CA ASN A 195 14.39 -3.09 4.43
C ASN A 195 14.56 -1.61 4.80
N LEU A 196 14.73 -0.74 3.79
CA LEU A 196 14.83 0.70 4.02
C LEU A 196 13.46 1.27 4.38
N ALA A 197 12.41 0.89 3.66
CA ALA A 197 11.04 1.31 3.91
C ALA A 197 10.56 0.94 5.34
N GLU A 198 10.98 -0.20 5.87
CA GLU A 198 10.62 -0.68 7.20
C GLU A 198 11.01 0.31 8.29
N ASN A 199 12.21 0.89 8.21
CA ASN A 199 12.67 1.89 9.18
C ASN A 199 11.74 3.10 9.23
N PHE A 200 11.24 3.55 8.07
CA PHE A 200 10.30 4.66 7.98
C PHE A 200 8.93 4.29 8.55
N PHE A 201 8.38 3.14 8.17
CA PHE A 201 7.07 2.71 8.68
C PHE A 201 7.07 2.46 10.18
N ARG A 202 8.14 1.88 10.73
CA ARG A 202 8.31 1.75 12.18
C ARG A 202 8.36 3.11 12.88
N HIS A 203 9.06 4.08 12.30
CA HIS A 203 9.10 5.43 12.85
C HIS A 203 7.74 6.14 12.76
N ILE A 204 7.00 5.97 11.66
CA ILE A 204 5.64 6.48 11.49
C ILE A 204 4.70 5.90 12.56
N VAL A 205 4.79 4.60 12.86
CA VAL A 205 4.02 3.97 13.95
C VAL A 205 4.29 4.63 15.30
N ILE A 206 5.53 5.04 15.57
CA ILE A 206 5.88 5.76 16.81
C ILE A 206 5.24 7.16 16.81
N LEU A 207 5.40 7.91 15.72
CA LEU A 207 4.89 9.29 15.60
C LEU A 207 3.36 9.39 15.52
N ARG A 208 2.71 8.33 15.03
CA ARG A 208 1.28 8.25 14.73
C ARG A 208 0.68 6.93 15.23
N SER A 209 0.91 6.65 16.51
CA SER A 209 0.33 5.50 17.20
C SER A 209 -1.19 5.61 17.41
N ASP A 210 -1.76 6.78 17.14
CA ASP A 210 -3.18 7.10 17.11
C ASP A 210 -3.84 6.85 15.74
N GLU A 211 -3.05 6.57 14.69
CA GLU A 211 -3.53 6.27 13.34
C GLU A 211 -3.51 4.77 13.06
N SER A 212 -4.67 4.18 12.75
CA SER A 212 -4.78 2.78 12.31
C SER A 212 -3.96 2.50 11.05
N GLN A 213 -3.89 3.47 10.14
CA GLN A 213 -3.16 3.38 8.88
C GLN A 213 -1.67 3.08 9.10
N SER A 214 -1.04 3.70 10.11
CA SER A 214 0.39 3.50 10.41
C SER A 214 0.72 2.03 10.70
N PHE A 215 -0.15 1.34 11.44
CA PHE A 215 0.02 -0.08 11.75
C PHE A 215 -0.26 -0.96 10.53
N ARG A 216 -1.31 -0.62 9.75
CA ARG A 216 -1.64 -1.34 8.52
C ARG A 216 -0.51 -1.27 7.50
N ASP A 217 0.03 -0.08 7.26
CA ASP A 217 1.10 0.14 6.30
C ASP A 217 2.34 -0.71 6.64
N LEU A 218 2.75 -0.74 7.92
CA LEU A 218 3.84 -1.60 8.37
C LEU A 218 3.52 -3.09 8.18
N ALA A 219 2.29 -3.51 8.48
CA ALA A 219 1.88 -4.90 8.34
C ALA A 219 1.89 -5.36 6.88
N VAL A 220 1.38 -4.53 5.96
CA VAL A 220 1.40 -4.80 4.51
C VAL A 220 2.83 -4.85 3.99
N LEU A 221 3.68 -3.90 4.39
CA LEU A 221 5.10 -3.92 4.05
C LEU A 221 5.76 -5.24 4.45
N LEU A 222 5.59 -5.65 5.71
CA LEU A 222 6.20 -6.88 6.24
C LEU A 222 5.66 -8.14 5.54
N GLN A 223 4.41 -8.12 5.05
CA GLN A 223 3.88 -9.19 4.21
C GLN A 223 4.52 -9.23 2.81
N GLU A 224 4.76 -8.07 2.20
CA GLU A 224 5.29 -7.94 0.84
C GLU A 224 6.80 -8.16 0.77
N SER A 225 7.53 -7.81 1.83
CA SER A 225 9.00 -7.86 1.87
C SER A 225 9.57 -9.27 1.74
N ASN A 226 8.73 -10.32 1.88
CA ASN A 226 9.11 -11.73 1.89
C ASN A 226 10.25 -12.05 2.88
N ILE A 227 10.47 -11.14 3.83
CA ILE A 227 11.46 -11.29 4.89
C ILE A 227 10.95 -12.42 5.78
N GLN A 228 11.78 -13.45 5.88
CA GLN A 228 11.74 -14.67 6.69
C GLN A 228 10.64 -14.76 7.79
N TYR A 229 10.24 -16.00 8.12
CA TYR A 229 9.29 -16.41 9.17
C TYR A 229 9.35 -15.65 10.53
N ASN A 230 10.38 -14.85 10.78
CA ASN A 230 10.62 -14.03 11.96
C ASN A 230 9.54 -12.97 12.23
N HIS A 231 8.85 -12.44 11.21
CA HIS A 231 7.83 -11.38 11.41
C HIS A 231 6.40 -11.89 11.51
N ILE A 232 6.17 -13.21 11.48
CA ILE A 232 4.82 -13.75 11.33
C ILE A 232 3.88 -13.27 12.45
N THR A 233 4.34 -13.39 13.70
CA THR A 233 3.61 -12.92 14.90
C THR A 233 3.35 -11.42 14.86
N GLU A 234 4.37 -10.64 14.51
CA GLU A 234 4.28 -9.19 14.42
C GLU A 234 3.23 -8.76 13.40
N ILE A 235 3.24 -9.34 12.19
CA ILE A 235 2.25 -9.05 11.14
C ILE A 235 0.83 -9.28 11.64
N SER A 236 0.59 -10.45 12.23
CA SER A 236 -0.71 -10.80 12.82
C SER A 236 -1.14 -9.78 13.88
N ASP A 237 -0.23 -9.38 14.77
CA ASP A 237 -0.53 -8.50 15.88
C ASP A 237 -0.78 -7.06 15.42
N LEU A 238 -0.05 -6.58 14.40
CA LEU A 238 -0.33 -5.30 13.74
C LEU A 238 -1.73 -5.29 13.11
N PHE A 239 -2.10 -6.32 12.34
CA PHE A 239 -3.45 -6.39 11.76
C PHE A 239 -4.52 -6.48 12.84
N LYS A 240 -4.33 -7.31 13.88
CA LYS A 240 -5.28 -7.36 15.01
C LYS A 240 -5.40 -6.02 15.71
N LYS A 241 -4.30 -5.27 15.86
CA LYS A 241 -4.31 -3.93 16.43
C LYS A 241 -5.20 -3.01 15.60
N VAL A 242 -5.09 -3.06 14.27
CA VAL A 242 -5.98 -2.32 13.35
C VAL A 242 -7.43 -2.77 13.49
N ILE A 243 -7.70 -4.07 13.43
CA ILE A 243 -9.06 -4.63 13.42
C ILE A 243 -9.80 -4.42 14.75
N LEU A 244 -9.09 -4.56 15.87
CA LEU A 244 -9.66 -4.53 17.22
C LEU A 244 -9.43 -3.20 17.95
N GLY A 245 -8.68 -2.29 17.35
CA GLY A 245 -8.36 -0.99 17.93
C GLY A 245 -9.56 -0.05 17.95
N GLU A 246 -9.51 0.89 18.89
CA GLU A 246 -10.44 2.02 18.92
C GLU A 246 -9.79 3.18 18.19
N TRP A 247 -10.37 3.56 17.07
CA TRP A 247 -9.85 4.58 16.18
C TRP A 247 -10.81 5.74 16.07
N ASN A 248 -10.28 6.92 15.76
CA ASN A 248 -11.12 8.05 15.38
C ASN A 248 -12.02 7.64 14.20
N ASN A 249 -13.28 8.09 14.19
CA ASN A 249 -14.26 7.74 13.16
C ASN A 249 -13.82 8.12 11.72
N ARG A 250 -12.85 9.01 11.56
CA ARG A 250 -12.18 9.29 10.28
C ARG A 250 -11.40 8.09 9.71
N PHE A 251 -11.22 7.01 10.47
CA PHE A 251 -10.58 5.77 10.01
C PHE A 251 -11.55 4.59 9.95
N ALA A 252 -12.85 4.85 10.11
CA ALA A 252 -13.85 3.79 10.12
C ALA A 252 -13.78 2.98 8.82
N GLU A 253 -13.98 1.65 8.93
CA GLU A 253 -13.99 0.66 7.85
C GLU A 253 -12.60 0.15 7.42
N ILE A 254 -11.49 0.75 7.89
CA ILE A 254 -10.13 0.21 7.66
C ILE A 254 -9.98 -1.22 8.20
N GLU A 255 -10.77 -1.57 9.22
CA GLU A 255 -10.77 -2.89 9.85
C GLU A 255 -11.18 -4.00 8.87
N VAL A 256 -12.00 -3.68 7.87
CA VAL A 256 -12.45 -4.64 6.85
C VAL A 256 -11.31 -4.97 5.90
N THR A 257 -10.62 -3.94 5.40
CA THR A 257 -9.44 -4.09 4.54
C THR A 257 -8.34 -4.85 5.28
N ALA A 258 -8.06 -4.46 6.52
CA ALA A 258 -7.09 -5.13 7.38
C ALA A 258 -7.46 -6.59 7.67
N LEU A 259 -8.75 -6.90 7.84
CA LEU A 259 -9.21 -8.27 8.02
C LEU A 259 -8.99 -9.12 6.76
N HIS A 260 -9.24 -8.58 5.56
CA HIS A 260 -8.99 -9.29 4.31
C HIS A 260 -7.50 -9.60 4.15
N GLU A 261 -6.64 -8.64 4.49
CA GLU A 261 -5.18 -8.77 4.45
C GLU A 261 -4.63 -9.78 5.46
N LEU A 262 -5.18 -9.77 6.68
CA LEU A 262 -4.86 -10.77 7.69
C LEU A 262 -5.29 -12.17 7.23
N ASN A 263 -6.51 -12.30 6.70
CA ASN A 263 -7.04 -13.57 6.24
C ASN A 263 -6.20 -14.18 5.10
N TRP A 264 -5.76 -13.35 4.15
CA TRP A 264 -4.83 -13.79 3.12
C TRP A 264 -3.52 -14.30 3.72
N PHE A 265 -2.95 -13.57 4.67
CA PHE A 265 -1.71 -13.96 5.31
C PHE A 265 -1.80 -15.25 6.12
N LEU A 266 -2.87 -15.41 6.92
CA LEU A 266 -3.12 -16.63 7.67
C LEU A 266 -3.28 -17.85 6.75
N PHE A 267 -3.92 -17.67 5.58
CA PHE A 267 -4.02 -18.70 4.57
C PHE A 267 -2.65 -19.05 3.97
N LYS A 268 -1.89 -18.04 3.53
CA LYS A 268 -0.57 -18.20 2.88
C LYS A 268 0.43 -18.99 3.74
N PHE A 269 0.41 -18.80 5.06
CA PHE A 269 1.36 -19.44 5.98
C PHE A 269 0.81 -20.68 6.70
N HIS A 270 -0.43 -21.12 6.43
CA HIS A 270 -1.09 -22.23 7.14
C HIS A 270 -1.17 -22.08 8.68
N GLN A 271 -1.04 -20.86 9.21
CA GLN A 271 -0.92 -20.58 10.65
C GLN A 271 -2.26 -20.17 11.32
N GLN A 272 -3.39 -20.72 10.86
CA GLN A 272 -4.71 -20.27 11.29
C GLN A 272 -4.98 -20.43 12.80
N GLN A 273 -4.56 -21.54 13.43
CA GLN A 273 -5.02 -21.86 14.80
C GLN A 273 -4.27 -21.09 15.91
N GLN A 274 -2.96 -20.89 15.79
CA GLN A 274 -2.19 -20.21 16.85
C GLN A 274 -2.35 -18.68 16.79
N MET A 275 -2.60 -18.16 15.59
CA MET A 275 -2.54 -16.72 15.32
C MET A 275 -3.91 -16.04 15.33
N SER A 276 -5.02 -16.77 15.25
CA SER A 276 -6.36 -16.18 15.30
C SER A 276 -6.98 -16.15 16.69
N ALA A 277 -6.27 -16.58 17.74
CA ALA A 277 -6.84 -16.86 19.06
C ALA A 277 -7.61 -15.69 19.71
N SER A 278 -7.35 -14.45 19.29
CA SER A 278 -8.02 -13.23 19.79
C SER A 278 -9.17 -12.74 18.90
N LEU A 279 -9.38 -13.31 17.72
CA LEU A 279 -10.42 -12.96 16.76
C LEU A 279 -11.56 -13.99 16.80
N ASP A 280 -12.77 -13.54 16.48
CA ASP A 280 -13.90 -14.46 16.32
C ASP A 280 -13.63 -15.37 15.11
N ASN A 281 -13.73 -16.68 15.29
CA ASN A 281 -13.50 -17.67 14.23
C ASN A 281 -14.37 -17.42 12.97
N ARG A 282 -15.51 -16.74 13.10
CA ARG A 282 -16.36 -16.37 11.96
C ARG A 282 -15.68 -15.40 10.99
N LEU A 283 -14.75 -14.59 11.49
CA LEU A 283 -13.99 -13.60 10.73
C LEU A 283 -12.81 -14.20 9.97
N ILE A 284 -12.39 -15.42 10.33
CA ILE A 284 -11.26 -16.10 9.71
C ILE A 284 -11.74 -16.87 8.47
N ARG A 285 -11.65 -16.22 7.30
CA ARG A 285 -12.19 -16.74 6.04
C ARG A 285 -11.20 -16.56 4.90
N HIS A 286 -11.04 -17.59 4.09
CA HIS A 286 -10.28 -17.49 2.84
C HIS A 286 -11.17 -16.84 1.77
N LEU A 287 -10.81 -15.63 1.34
CA LEU A 287 -11.59 -14.78 0.43
C LEU A 287 -10.77 -14.48 -0.85
N PRO A 288 -10.55 -15.47 -1.72
CA PRO A 288 -9.80 -15.26 -2.95
C PRO A 288 -10.60 -14.44 -3.97
N VAL A 289 -9.90 -13.57 -4.69
CA VAL A 289 -10.46 -12.72 -5.75
C VAL A 289 -9.52 -12.71 -6.96
N ASP A 290 -10.07 -12.52 -8.16
CA ASP A 290 -9.27 -12.45 -9.39
C ASP A 290 -8.53 -11.12 -9.52
N LEU A 291 -9.14 -10.02 -9.06
CA LEU A 291 -8.52 -8.69 -9.06
C LEU A 291 -8.90 -7.94 -7.77
N ARG A 292 -7.89 -7.38 -7.11
CA ARG A 292 -7.99 -6.49 -5.95
C ARG A 292 -7.15 -5.25 -6.22
N ILE A 293 -7.74 -4.07 -6.04
CA ILE A 293 -7.06 -2.78 -6.19
C ILE A 293 -7.23 -2.04 -4.88
N VAL A 294 -6.12 -1.59 -4.28
CA VAL A 294 -6.13 -0.81 -3.04
C VAL A 294 -5.39 0.50 -3.28
N LEU A 295 -6.10 1.61 -3.11
CA LEU A 295 -5.59 2.98 -3.23
C LEU A 295 -5.39 3.56 -1.82
N VAL A 296 -4.16 3.95 -1.49
CA VAL A 296 -3.81 4.67 -0.26
C VAL A 296 -3.15 6.00 -0.59
N TRP A 297 -3.11 6.93 0.36
CA TRP A 297 -2.48 8.24 0.17
C TRP A 297 -1.78 8.75 1.44
N ASP A 298 -0.85 9.69 1.27
CA ASP A 298 0.05 10.18 2.32
C ASP A 298 -0.56 11.29 3.20
N THR A 299 -1.57 12.00 2.72
CA THR A 299 -2.19 13.17 3.37
C THR A 299 -3.43 12.83 4.18
N ASP A 300 -3.53 13.40 5.37
CA ASP A 300 -4.73 13.31 6.18
C ASP A 300 -5.84 14.21 5.62
N ASP A 301 -7.09 13.96 6.01
CA ASP A 301 -8.27 14.78 5.66
C ASP A 301 -8.36 15.15 4.16
N THR A 302 -7.99 14.20 3.32
CA THR A 302 -7.97 14.33 1.86
C THR A 302 -8.98 13.38 1.23
N ASP A 303 -9.69 13.87 0.23
CA ASP A 303 -10.72 13.13 -0.48
C ASP A 303 -10.18 12.65 -1.84
N VAL A 304 -9.82 11.36 -1.90
CA VAL A 304 -9.31 10.70 -3.12
C VAL A 304 -10.17 9.48 -3.42
N ASP A 305 -10.92 9.54 -4.52
CA ASP A 305 -11.75 8.42 -4.95
C ASP A 305 -10.99 7.50 -5.92
N LEU A 306 -11.19 6.20 -5.73
CA LEU A 306 -10.85 5.13 -6.63
C LEU A 306 -11.98 4.93 -7.64
N HIS A 307 -11.64 5.12 -8.91
CA HIS A 307 -12.48 4.80 -10.06
C HIS A 307 -11.89 3.61 -10.81
N VAL A 308 -12.72 2.61 -11.13
CA VAL A 308 -12.31 1.45 -11.93
C VAL A 308 -13.26 1.29 -13.10
N ILE A 309 -12.77 1.49 -14.32
CA ILE A 309 -13.52 1.15 -15.53
C ILE A 309 -13.23 -0.33 -15.84
N GLU A 310 -14.26 -1.15 -15.77
CA GLU A 310 -14.18 -2.57 -16.04
C GLU A 310 -14.09 -2.84 -17.54
N SER A 311 -13.74 -4.07 -17.91
CA SER A 311 -13.63 -4.45 -19.33
C SER A 311 -14.95 -4.40 -20.09
N THR A 312 -16.09 -4.37 -19.40
CA THR A 312 -17.42 -4.11 -19.98
C THR A 312 -17.61 -2.66 -20.41
N GLY A 313 -16.76 -1.74 -19.95
CA GLY A 313 -16.94 -0.29 -20.05
C GLY A 313 -17.76 0.31 -18.90
N GLU A 314 -18.28 -0.51 -17.98
CA GLU A 314 -18.95 -0.04 -16.77
C GLU A 314 -17.93 0.57 -15.80
N GLU A 315 -18.26 1.73 -15.25
CA GLU A 315 -17.40 2.44 -14.30
C GLU A 315 -17.87 2.23 -12.87
N TYR A 316 -17.00 1.62 -12.08
CA TYR A 316 -17.10 1.55 -10.63
C TYR A 316 -16.55 2.84 -10.00
N TYR A 317 -17.27 3.43 -9.03
CA TYR A 317 -16.87 4.61 -8.22
C TYR A 317 -17.80 4.82 -7.01
N TYR A 318 -17.56 5.85 -6.18
CA TYR A 318 -18.27 6.07 -4.90
C TYR A 318 -19.81 6.07 -5.03
N SER A 319 -20.40 6.56 -6.13
CA SER A 319 -21.87 6.56 -6.29
C SER A 319 -22.40 5.33 -7.05
N HIS A 320 -21.53 4.45 -7.52
CA HIS A 320 -21.86 3.19 -8.22
C HIS A 320 -21.03 2.03 -7.63
N LYS A 321 -21.43 1.59 -6.43
CA LYS A 321 -20.63 0.69 -5.57
C LYS A 321 -20.68 -0.79 -5.96
N ASN A 322 -21.59 -1.18 -6.86
CA ASN A 322 -21.77 -2.56 -7.31
C ASN A 322 -21.95 -2.57 -8.83
N THR A 323 -21.04 -3.21 -9.56
CA THR A 323 -21.12 -3.33 -11.01
C THR A 323 -21.85 -4.60 -11.45
N ALA A 324 -22.26 -4.66 -12.72
CA ALA A 324 -23.01 -5.79 -13.26
C ALA A 324 -22.23 -7.11 -13.24
N ILE A 325 -20.89 -7.07 -13.31
CA ILE A 325 -20.04 -8.27 -13.24
C ILE A 325 -19.59 -8.61 -11.81
N GLY A 326 -20.13 -7.90 -10.80
CA GLY A 326 -19.86 -8.19 -9.39
C GLY A 326 -18.58 -7.58 -8.85
N GLY A 327 -18.08 -6.50 -9.47
CA GLY A 327 -17.10 -5.60 -8.86
C GLY A 327 -17.75 -4.82 -7.71
N MET A 328 -17.02 -4.68 -6.60
CA MET A 328 -17.51 -4.05 -5.37
C MET A 328 -16.42 -3.28 -4.65
N ILE A 329 -16.83 -2.39 -3.74
CA ILE A 329 -15.93 -1.63 -2.86
C ILE A 329 -16.11 -2.01 -1.40
N SER A 330 -15.02 -1.87 -0.62
CA SER A 330 -15.15 -1.55 0.81
C SER A 330 -15.92 -0.23 0.98
N ARG A 331 -16.55 0.04 2.12
CA ARG A 331 -17.30 1.30 2.26
C ARG A 331 -16.35 2.53 2.15
N ASP A 332 -16.56 3.33 1.11
CA ASP A 332 -16.15 4.74 0.87
C ASP A 332 -15.66 5.55 2.09
N PHE A 333 -14.43 6.06 1.99
CA PHE A 333 -13.71 6.84 3.01
C PHE A 333 -13.80 8.34 2.75
N THR A 334 -14.90 8.97 3.20
CA THR A 334 -15.13 10.41 2.98
C THR A 334 -14.28 11.38 3.83
N ARG A 335 -13.52 10.88 4.83
CA ARG A 335 -12.66 11.66 5.74
C ARG A 335 -11.49 10.80 6.21
N GLY A 336 -10.30 11.38 6.43
CA GLY A 336 -9.11 10.68 6.96
C GLY A 336 -8.09 10.25 5.88
N TYR A 337 -7.36 9.16 6.15
CA TYR A 337 -6.55 8.46 5.15
C TYR A 337 -7.38 7.33 4.54
N GLY A 338 -7.16 7.01 3.26
CA GLY A 338 -7.65 5.78 2.64
C GLY A 338 -7.09 4.55 3.37
N PRO A 339 -7.66 3.36 3.11
CA PRO A 339 -7.67 2.87 1.74
C PRO A 339 -9.04 2.83 1.06
N GLU A 340 -9.11 3.25 -0.19
CA GLU A 340 -10.20 2.83 -1.07
C GLU A 340 -9.86 1.50 -1.75
N GLU A 341 -10.79 0.55 -1.76
CA GLU A 341 -10.54 -0.80 -2.23
C GLU A 341 -11.60 -1.26 -3.23
N TYR A 342 -11.18 -1.73 -4.40
CA TYR A 342 -12.02 -2.45 -5.36
C TYR A 342 -11.68 -3.94 -5.37
N LEU A 343 -12.72 -4.79 -5.35
CA LEU A 343 -12.62 -6.25 -5.38
C LEU A 343 -13.52 -6.81 -6.47
N ILE A 344 -13.01 -7.77 -7.23
CA ILE A 344 -13.84 -8.60 -8.11
C ILE A 344 -13.40 -10.07 -8.04
N ARG A 345 -14.33 -10.93 -7.64
CA ARG A 345 -14.05 -12.34 -7.42
C ARG A 345 -13.77 -13.10 -8.72
N LYS A 346 -14.62 -12.90 -9.72
CA LYS A 346 -14.54 -13.54 -11.04
C LYS A 346 -14.39 -12.45 -12.09
N ALA A 347 -13.15 -12.03 -12.34
CA ALA A 347 -12.88 -10.97 -13.31
C ALA A 347 -13.12 -11.47 -14.72
N ILE A 348 -13.83 -10.70 -15.53
CA ILE A 348 -13.88 -10.97 -16.98
C ILE A 348 -12.52 -10.61 -17.59
N LYS A 349 -12.13 -11.30 -18.65
CA LYS A 349 -10.88 -10.98 -19.34
C LYS A 349 -11.03 -9.66 -20.10
N GLY A 350 -10.06 -8.75 -19.93
CA GLY A 350 -9.97 -7.53 -20.70
C GLY A 350 -9.17 -6.45 -19.98
N THR A 351 -9.30 -5.22 -20.46
CA THR A 351 -8.65 -4.05 -19.87
C THR A 351 -9.48 -3.53 -18.70
N TYR A 352 -8.81 -3.25 -17.59
CA TYR A 352 -9.36 -2.50 -16.46
C TYR A 352 -8.59 -1.19 -16.36
N THR A 353 -9.30 -0.06 -16.34
CA THR A 353 -8.68 1.27 -16.21
C THR A 353 -8.85 1.77 -14.79
N VAL A 354 -7.75 1.93 -14.08
CA VAL A 354 -7.73 2.45 -12.71
C VAL A 354 -7.44 3.94 -12.75
N ARG A 355 -8.29 4.75 -12.11
CA ARG A 355 -8.14 6.19 -11.99
C ARG A 355 -8.26 6.59 -10.52
N ALA A 356 -7.46 7.55 -10.10
CA ALA A 356 -7.62 8.23 -8.82
C ALA A 356 -8.16 9.64 -9.10
N LYS A 357 -9.26 10.01 -8.46
CA LYS A 357 -9.87 11.33 -8.61
C LYS A 357 -9.69 12.10 -7.31
N TYR A 358 -8.88 13.15 -7.39
CA TYR A 358 -8.63 14.06 -6.28
C TYR A 358 -9.70 15.16 -6.25
N PHE A 359 -10.52 15.21 -5.20
CA PHE A 359 -11.60 16.18 -5.09
C PHE A 359 -11.18 17.44 -4.34
N ALA A 360 -10.66 17.27 -3.13
CA ALA A 360 -10.26 18.38 -2.28
C ALA A 360 -9.26 17.95 -1.19
N ASN A 361 -8.53 18.93 -0.68
CA ASN A 361 -7.74 18.81 0.53
C ASN A 361 -8.02 20.05 1.39
N HIS A 362 -8.28 19.82 2.67
CA HIS A 362 -8.58 20.88 3.64
C HIS A 362 -7.34 21.29 4.46
N GLN A 363 -6.17 20.70 4.21
CA GLN A 363 -4.90 20.97 4.88
C GLN A 363 -3.83 21.56 3.95
N GLN A 364 -2.96 22.40 4.52
CA GLN A 364 -1.77 22.90 3.83
C GLN A 364 -0.69 21.80 3.82
N SER A 365 -0.55 21.09 2.70
CA SER A 365 0.42 19.99 2.54
C SER A 365 1.87 20.51 2.53
N LEU A 366 2.74 19.89 3.33
CA LEU A 366 4.19 20.20 3.40
C LEU A 366 4.93 19.84 2.11
N THR A 367 4.46 18.82 1.37
CA THR A 367 4.98 18.39 0.08
C THR A 367 4.33 19.12 -1.10
N GLY A 368 3.32 19.95 -0.85
CA GLY A 368 2.56 20.70 -1.86
C GLY A 368 1.60 19.86 -2.72
N ALA A 369 1.72 18.52 -2.73
CA ALA A 369 0.85 17.59 -3.45
C ALA A 369 0.57 16.34 -2.61
N THR A 370 -0.58 15.71 -2.82
CA THR A 370 -0.89 14.40 -2.25
C THR A 370 -0.24 13.31 -3.10
N THR A 371 0.52 12.44 -2.44
CA THR A 371 1.08 11.22 -3.02
C THR A 371 0.11 10.06 -2.81
N ILE A 372 -0.22 9.35 -3.88
CA ILE A 372 -1.01 8.12 -3.83
C ILE A 372 -0.12 6.91 -4.09
N MET A 373 -0.49 5.77 -3.51
CA MET A 373 0.05 4.46 -3.84
C MET A 373 -1.12 3.53 -4.17
N VAL A 374 -0.98 2.79 -5.28
CA VAL A 374 -1.98 1.83 -5.74
C VAL A 374 -1.36 0.44 -5.76
N HIS A 375 -1.87 -0.44 -4.92
CA HIS A 375 -1.55 -1.87 -4.99
C HIS A 375 -2.56 -2.57 -5.89
N ILE A 376 -2.06 -3.21 -6.95
CA ILE A 376 -2.88 -3.99 -7.88
C ILE A 376 -2.48 -5.45 -7.74
N TYR A 377 -3.37 -6.26 -7.15
CA TYR A 377 -3.18 -7.68 -6.99
C TYR A 377 -4.06 -8.44 -7.98
N LYS A 378 -3.45 -9.41 -8.65
CA LYS A 378 -4.14 -10.38 -9.48
C LYS A 378 -4.10 -11.74 -8.82
N TYR A 379 -5.20 -12.48 -8.91
CA TYR A 379 -5.35 -13.78 -8.27
C TYR A 379 -5.05 -13.70 -6.76
N TYR A 380 -5.48 -12.61 -6.13
CA TYR A 380 -5.24 -12.38 -4.71
C TYR A 380 -5.93 -13.48 -3.90
N GLY A 381 -5.21 -14.17 -3.03
CA GLY A 381 -5.78 -15.31 -2.32
C GLY A 381 -5.62 -16.66 -3.01
N GLN A 382 -5.22 -16.75 -4.28
CA GLN A 382 -5.26 -18.01 -5.04
C GLN A 382 -4.00 -18.86 -4.93
#